data_AF-V6JTF6-F1
#
_entry.id   AF-V6JTF6-F1
#
_cell.length_a   1.000
_cell.length_b   1.000
_cell.length_c   1.000
_cell.angle_alpha   90.00
_cell.angle_beta   90.00
_cell.angle_gamma   90.00
#
_symmetry.space_group_name_H-M   'P 1'
#
loop_
_entity.id
_entity.type
_entity.pdbx_description
1 polymer ?
#
loop_
_entity_poly.entity_id
_entity_poly.type
_entity_poly.pdbx_seq_one_letter_code
_entity_poly.pdbx_strand_id
1 'polypeptide(L)'
;MKYRLIATLALASLAFVNSTTSAAAAPSGWELAALRVADAHSVSKGAGVTVAVIDTGVRTDHPELKGRATEGPDFLEESDQDESWYGEHGTSMASSVLDVAPKAEVLGLRAIRDEADPDYKEWKEQRQEGQGLIKFREGRGC
;
A
#
# COMPACT_ATOMS: atom_id res chain seq x y z
N MET A 1 38.12 -48.02 53.96
CA MET A 1 38.01 -46.70 54.60
C MET A 1 37.23 -45.76 53.67
N LYS A 2 36.01 -45.37 54.07
CA LYS A 2 35.21 -44.19 53.67
C LYS A 2 34.41 -44.18 52.31
N TYR A 3 33.07 -44.16 52.47
CA TYR A 3 31.91 -43.62 51.71
C TYR A 3 32.08 -43.14 50.24
N ARG A 4 31.06 -43.21 49.35
CA ARG A 4 29.79 -42.45 49.42
C ARG A 4 28.72 -42.94 48.41
N LEU A 5 27.45 -42.84 48.84
CA LEU A 5 26.24 -42.84 48.01
C LEU A 5 26.32 -41.81 46.88
N ILE A 6 25.75 -42.13 45.72
CA ILE A 6 25.29 -41.13 44.75
C ILE A 6 23.87 -41.49 44.34
N ALA A 7 22.91 -40.76 44.90
CA ALA A 7 21.55 -40.66 44.41
C ALA A 7 21.53 -39.57 43.33
N THR A 8 21.08 -39.89 42.12
CA THR A 8 20.85 -38.89 41.07
C THR A 8 19.35 -38.62 40.92
N LEU A 9 19.01 -37.36 41.20
CA LEU A 9 17.69 -36.74 41.03
C LEU A 9 17.18 -36.88 39.59
N ALA A 10 15.91 -37.26 39.43
CA ALA A 10 15.17 -37.03 38.21
C ALA A 10 14.81 -35.55 38.10
N LEU A 11 15.37 -34.83 37.12
CA LEU A 11 14.90 -33.50 36.74
C LEU A 11 13.63 -33.65 35.88
N ALA A 12 12.50 -33.17 36.39
CA ALA A 12 11.30 -32.96 35.60
C ALA A 12 11.39 -31.56 34.95
N SER A 13 11.60 -31.52 33.63
CA SER A 13 11.58 -30.29 32.85
C SER A 13 10.12 -29.86 32.61
N LEU A 14 9.67 -28.80 33.27
CA LEU A 14 8.38 -28.18 32.99
C LEU A 14 8.54 -27.23 31.78
N ALA A 15 8.09 -27.67 30.61
CA ALA A 15 8.08 -26.82 29.42
C ALA A 15 6.96 -25.78 29.55
N PHE A 16 7.33 -24.50 29.72
CA PHE A 16 6.41 -23.39 29.54
C PHE A 16 6.05 -23.28 28.06
N VAL A 17 4.82 -23.66 27.71
CA VAL A 17 4.23 -23.36 26.40
C VAL A 17 3.72 -21.92 26.42
N ASN A 18 4.45 -21.01 25.78
CA ASN A 18 3.91 -19.69 25.45
C ASN A 18 2.90 -19.86 24.31
N SER A 19 1.60 -19.78 24.62
CA SER A 19 0.57 -19.64 23.59
C SER A 19 0.57 -18.21 23.07
N THR A 20 1.23 -17.96 21.95
CA THR A 20 1.01 -16.74 21.18
C THR A 20 -0.38 -16.85 20.53
N THR A 21 -1.38 -16.16 21.08
CA THR A 21 -2.66 -16.00 20.39
C THR A 21 -2.43 -15.14 19.15
N SER A 22 -2.48 -15.75 17.97
CA SER A 22 -2.50 -15.01 16.71
C SER A 22 -3.79 -14.20 16.65
N ALA A 23 -3.70 -12.93 16.28
CA ALA A 23 -4.89 -12.11 16.03
C ALA A 23 -5.70 -12.74 14.88
N ALA A 24 -7.01 -12.87 15.05
CA ALA A 24 -7.88 -13.35 13.97
C ALA A 24 -7.82 -12.35 12.81
N ALA A 25 -7.68 -12.85 11.58
CA ALA A 25 -7.75 -12.01 10.39
C ALA A 25 -9.14 -11.36 10.30
N ALA A 26 -9.17 -10.09 9.90
CA ALA A 26 -10.43 -9.39 9.70
C ALA A 26 -11.18 -10.01 8.50
N PRO A 27 -12.52 -10.13 8.56
CA PRO A 27 -13.28 -10.67 7.44
C PRO A 27 -13.24 -9.71 6.25
N SER A 28 -13.34 -10.24 5.03
CA SER A 28 -13.36 -9.42 3.82
C SER A 28 -14.47 -8.36 3.86
N GLY A 29 -14.13 -7.11 3.51
CA GLY A 29 -15.06 -5.99 3.47
C GLY A 29 -15.38 -5.37 4.84
N TRP A 30 -14.65 -5.73 5.90
CA TRP A 30 -14.83 -5.10 7.22
C TRP A 30 -14.61 -3.59 7.18
N GLU A 31 -13.72 -3.11 6.31
CA GLU A 31 -13.41 -1.69 6.11
C GLU A 31 -14.62 -0.94 5.60
N LEU A 32 -15.30 -1.49 4.58
CA LEU A 32 -16.52 -0.88 4.00
C LEU A 32 -17.66 -0.86 5.02
N ALA A 33 -17.77 -1.89 5.85
CA ALA A 33 -18.73 -1.94 6.94
C ALA A 33 -18.39 -0.92 8.04
N ALA A 34 -17.13 -0.82 8.44
CA ALA A 34 -16.66 0.13 9.46
C ALA A 34 -16.85 1.59 9.02
N LEU A 35 -16.63 1.89 7.74
CA LEU A 35 -16.87 3.18 7.12
C LEU A 35 -18.34 3.46 6.81
N ARG A 36 -19.24 2.48 7.01
CA ARG A 36 -20.67 2.56 6.67
C ARG A 36 -20.91 2.98 5.22
N VAL A 37 -20.14 2.41 4.29
CA VAL A 37 -20.20 2.76 2.86
C VAL A 37 -21.61 2.55 2.29
N ALA A 38 -22.31 1.49 2.72
CA ALA A 38 -23.69 1.23 2.29
C ALA A 38 -24.66 2.37 2.67
N ASP A 39 -24.51 2.96 3.86
CA ASP A 39 -25.31 4.11 4.29
C ASP A 39 -24.95 5.36 3.48
N ALA A 40 -23.65 5.61 3.27
CA ALA A 40 -23.18 6.73 2.45
C ALA A 40 -23.70 6.66 1.00
N HIS A 41 -23.82 5.46 0.44
CA HIS A 41 -24.37 5.22 -0.90
C HIS A 41 -25.85 5.59 -1.06
N SER A 42 -26.60 5.72 0.04
CA SER A 42 -27.95 6.28 0.01
C SER A 42 -27.98 7.77 -0.34
N VAL A 43 -26.86 8.48 -0.13
CA VAL A 43 -26.68 9.90 -0.44
C VAL A 43 -25.97 10.07 -1.79
N SER A 44 -24.83 9.40 -2.00
CA SER A 44 -24.06 9.49 -3.24
C SER A 44 -23.14 8.29 -3.43
N LYS A 45 -22.83 7.99 -4.70
CA LYS A 45 -21.84 6.98 -5.09
C LYS A 45 -20.60 7.59 -5.77
N GLY A 46 -20.45 8.93 -5.70
CA GLY A 46 -19.32 9.65 -6.28
C GLY A 46 -19.48 10.10 -7.74
N ALA A 47 -20.69 10.04 -8.31
CA ALA A 47 -20.91 10.47 -9.69
C ALA A 47 -20.52 11.94 -9.90
N GLY A 48 -19.70 12.21 -10.93
CA GLY A 48 -19.19 13.55 -11.25
C GLY A 48 -18.04 14.02 -10.36
N VAL A 49 -17.51 13.15 -9.50
CA VAL A 49 -16.31 13.42 -8.69
C VAL A 49 -15.12 12.74 -9.34
N THR A 50 -14.02 13.48 -9.48
CA THR A 50 -12.71 12.93 -9.84
C THR A 50 -11.82 12.92 -8.61
N VAL A 51 -11.24 11.76 -8.29
CA VAL A 51 -10.31 11.58 -7.18
C VAL A 51 -8.89 11.44 -7.76
N ALA A 52 -8.00 12.34 -7.36
CA ALA A 52 -6.59 12.25 -7.73
C ALA A 52 -5.86 11.29 -6.77
N VAL A 53 -5.23 10.26 -7.31
CA VAL A 53 -4.37 9.32 -6.58
C VAL A 53 -2.93 9.70 -6.87
N ILE A 54 -2.29 10.39 -5.92
CA ILE A 54 -0.88 10.79 -6.01
C ILE A 54 -0.04 9.67 -5.40
N ASP A 55 0.47 8.77 -6.24
CA ASP A 55 1.05 7.50 -5.80
C ASP A 55 2.11 7.01 -6.82
N THR A 56 2.22 5.70 -7.08
CA THR A 56 3.19 5.11 -8.00
C THR A 56 2.79 5.11 -9.47
N GLY A 57 1.63 5.69 -9.80
CA GLY A 57 0.97 5.58 -11.11
C GLY A 57 -0.21 4.60 -11.06
N VAL A 58 -1.06 4.58 -12.09
CA VAL A 58 -2.23 3.69 -12.15
C VAL A 58 -2.31 2.94 -13.48
N ARG A 59 -2.53 1.62 -13.42
CA ARG A 59 -2.85 0.79 -14.59
C ARG A 59 -4.31 0.94 -14.98
N THR A 60 -4.58 1.89 -15.86
CA THR A 60 -5.94 2.22 -16.33
C THR A 60 -6.64 1.09 -17.09
N ASP A 61 -5.90 0.11 -17.60
CA ASP A 61 -6.42 -1.05 -18.32
C ASP A 61 -6.76 -2.23 -17.39
N HIS A 62 -6.48 -2.12 -16.09
CA HIS A 62 -6.89 -3.10 -15.08
C HIS A 62 -8.41 -3.32 -15.15
N PRO A 63 -8.92 -4.57 -15.09
CA PRO A 63 -10.35 -4.84 -15.28
C PRO A 63 -11.29 -4.06 -14.36
N GLU A 64 -10.85 -3.76 -13.13
CA GLU A 64 -11.63 -2.99 -12.15
C GLU A 64 -11.62 -1.48 -12.41
N LEU A 65 -10.64 -0.97 -13.14
CA LEU A 65 -10.44 0.46 -13.39
C LEU A 65 -10.80 0.88 -14.81
N LYS A 66 -10.99 -0.08 -15.72
CA LYS A 66 -11.19 0.15 -17.14
C LYS A 66 -12.37 1.10 -17.40
N GLY A 67 -12.07 2.24 -18.02
CA GLY A 67 -13.05 3.28 -18.33
C GLY A 67 -13.48 4.13 -17.14
N ARG A 68 -12.80 3.99 -15.98
CA ARG A 68 -13.00 4.77 -14.76
C ARG A 68 -11.73 5.48 -14.28
N ALA A 69 -10.57 5.14 -14.83
CA ALA A 69 -9.29 5.72 -14.47
C ALA A 69 -8.59 6.32 -15.70
N THR A 70 -7.83 7.39 -15.44
CA THR A 70 -6.95 8.07 -16.40
C THR A 70 -5.61 8.37 -15.73
N GLU A 71 -4.53 8.41 -16.50
CA GLU A 71 -3.22 8.87 -16.02
C GLU A 71 -3.06 10.36 -16.32
N GLY A 72 -2.55 11.10 -15.34
CA GLY A 72 -2.08 12.48 -15.47
C GLY A 72 -0.55 12.55 -15.55
N PRO A 73 0.05 13.69 -15.19
CA PRO A 73 1.49 13.86 -15.19
C PRO A 73 2.25 12.83 -14.34
N ASP A 74 3.37 12.36 -14.88
CA ASP A 74 4.40 11.61 -14.15
C ASP A 74 5.48 12.59 -13.66
N PHE A 75 5.61 12.72 -12.34
CA PHE A 75 6.57 13.61 -11.69
C PHE A 75 7.95 12.98 -11.47
N LEU A 76 8.13 11.69 -11.80
CA LEU A 76 9.45 11.07 -11.92
C LEU A 76 10.08 11.33 -13.30
N GLU A 77 9.28 11.78 -14.27
CA GLU A 77 9.70 12.10 -15.64
C GLU A 77 10.35 10.92 -16.38
N GLU A 78 9.87 9.70 -16.11
CA GLU A 78 10.39 8.45 -16.65
C GLU A 78 9.43 7.81 -17.67
N SER A 79 9.96 6.87 -18.46
CA SER A 79 9.23 6.20 -19.54
C SER A 79 9.27 4.68 -19.35
N ASP A 80 8.67 4.23 -18.26
CA ASP A 80 8.69 2.85 -17.73
C ASP A 80 7.27 2.32 -17.47
N GLN A 81 6.23 2.96 -18.01
CA GLN A 81 4.82 2.56 -17.81
C GLN A 81 4.51 1.13 -18.29
N ASP A 82 5.31 0.62 -19.23
CA ASP A 82 5.21 -0.74 -19.76
C ASP A 82 5.88 -1.78 -18.86
N GLU A 83 6.68 -1.36 -17.86
CA GLU A 83 7.33 -2.27 -16.93
C GLU A 83 6.31 -2.97 -16.05
N SER A 84 6.56 -4.24 -15.69
CA SER A 84 5.58 -5.06 -14.96
C SER A 84 5.26 -4.55 -13.55
N TRP A 85 6.20 -3.85 -12.92
CA TRP A 85 6.07 -3.28 -11.58
C TRP A 85 5.38 -1.91 -11.57
N TYR A 86 5.17 -1.27 -12.73
CA TYR A 86 4.58 0.06 -12.80
C TYR A 86 3.20 0.14 -12.15
N GLY A 87 3.04 1.12 -11.26
CA GLY A 87 1.78 1.52 -10.68
C GLY A 87 1.11 0.45 -9.82
N GLU A 88 1.86 -0.49 -9.24
CA GLU A 88 1.28 -1.59 -8.45
C GLU A 88 0.52 -1.05 -7.23
N HIS A 89 1.18 -0.24 -6.40
CA HIS A 89 0.56 0.37 -5.23
C HIS A 89 -0.54 1.36 -5.61
N GLY A 90 -0.28 2.25 -6.56
CA GLY A 90 -1.26 3.24 -7.01
C GLY A 90 -2.51 2.62 -7.63
N THR A 91 -2.39 1.51 -8.37
CA THR A 91 -3.55 0.75 -8.90
C THR A 91 -4.40 0.16 -7.78
N SER A 92 -3.78 -0.36 -6.72
CA SER A 92 -4.50 -0.85 -5.54
C SER A 92 -5.24 0.28 -4.82
N MET A 93 -4.63 1.46 -4.71
CA MET A 93 -5.27 2.65 -4.12
C MET A 93 -6.41 3.16 -4.99
N ALA A 94 -6.25 3.17 -6.31
CA ALA A 94 -7.32 3.50 -7.25
C ALA A 94 -8.50 2.53 -7.15
N SER A 95 -8.25 1.22 -6.99
CA SER A 95 -9.32 0.23 -6.78
C SER A 95 -10.06 0.50 -5.47
N SER A 96 -9.33 0.79 -4.37
CA SER A 96 -9.93 1.16 -3.07
C SER A 96 -10.82 2.40 -3.16
N VAL A 97 -10.46 3.37 -3.99
CA VAL A 97 -11.33 4.54 -4.25
C VAL A 97 -12.64 4.11 -4.89
N LEU A 98 -12.61 3.23 -5.90
CA LEU A 98 -13.82 2.77 -6.60
C LEU A 98 -14.65 1.79 -5.76
N ASP A 99 -14.04 1.03 -4.85
CA ASP A 99 -14.77 0.23 -3.85
C ASP A 99 -15.66 1.11 -2.97
N VAL A 100 -15.14 2.26 -2.53
CA VAL A 100 -15.89 3.21 -1.70
C VAL A 100 -16.84 4.06 -2.54
N ALA A 101 -16.41 4.52 -3.72
CA ALA A 101 -17.14 5.45 -4.58
C ALA A 101 -17.24 4.92 -6.02
N PRO A 102 -18.11 3.93 -6.29
CA PRO A 102 -18.11 3.18 -7.55
C PRO A 102 -18.54 3.99 -8.77
N LYS A 103 -18.99 5.23 -8.59
CA LYS A 103 -19.30 6.16 -9.68
C LYS A 103 -18.35 7.36 -9.75
N ALA A 104 -17.25 7.36 -9.00
CA ALA A 104 -16.18 8.34 -9.15
C ALA A 104 -15.25 7.99 -10.33
N GLU A 105 -14.59 9.00 -10.89
CA GLU A 105 -13.46 8.81 -11.82
C GLU A 105 -12.15 8.93 -11.03
N VAL A 106 -11.10 8.23 -11.48
CA VAL A 106 -9.76 8.30 -10.88
C VAL A 106 -8.79 8.99 -11.85
N LEU A 107 -7.98 9.89 -11.30
CA LEU A 107 -6.83 10.48 -11.98
C LEU A 107 -5.55 10.03 -11.25
N GLY A 108 -4.79 9.13 -11.86
CA GLY A 108 -3.48 8.70 -11.34
C GLY A 108 -2.42 9.76 -11.60
N LEU A 109 -1.64 10.11 -10.57
CA LEU A 109 -0.54 11.05 -10.63
C LEU A 109 0.69 10.37 -10.02
N ARG A 110 1.70 10.06 -10.83
CA ARG A 110 2.88 9.36 -10.33
C ARG A 110 3.85 10.33 -9.66
N ALA A 111 4.13 10.12 -8.38
CA ALA A 111 5.03 10.97 -7.58
C ALA A 111 6.04 10.17 -6.73
N ILE A 112 5.84 8.85 -6.63
CA ILE A 112 6.71 7.93 -5.88
C ILE A 112 6.96 6.66 -6.70
N ARG A 113 7.97 5.89 -6.32
CA ARG A 113 8.34 4.62 -6.97
C ARG A 113 7.66 3.43 -6.28
N ASP A 114 7.28 2.43 -7.06
CA ASP A 114 6.89 1.12 -6.53
C ASP A 114 8.09 0.44 -5.86
N GLU A 115 7.84 -0.40 -4.86
CA GLU A 115 8.92 -1.08 -4.13
C GLU A 115 9.68 -2.09 -5.01
N ALA A 116 9.02 -2.59 -6.06
CA ALA A 116 9.62 -3.49 -7.05
C ALA A 116 10.41 -2.75 -8.17
N ASP A 117 10.37 -1.42 -8.20
CA ASP A 117 11.20 -0.60 -9.08
C ASP A 117 12.69 -0.82 -8.73
N PRO A 118 13.57 -1.17 -9.71
CA PRO A 118 14.99 -1.36 -9.48
C PRO A 118 15.69 -0.17 -8.79
N ASP A 119 15.21 1.04 -9.02
CA ASP A 119 15.79 2.28 -8.49
C ASP A 119 15.17 2.69 -7.14
N TYR A 120 14.21 1.93 -6.62
CA TYR A 120 13.50 2.23 -5.37
C TYR A 120 14.45 2.41 -4.17
N LYS A 121 15.45 1.55 -4.02
CA LYS A 121 16.35 1.58 -2.86
C LYS A 121 17.20 2.84 -2.83
N GLU A 122 17.82 3.17 -3.97
CA GLU A 122 18.63 4.38 -4.11
C GLU A 122 17.76 5.62 -3.88
N TRP A 123 16.57 5.67 -4.49
CA TRP A 123 15.62 6.77 -4.29
C TRP A 123 15.22 6.94 -2.82
N LYS A 124 14.97 5.84 -2.11
CA LYS A 124 14.57 5.84 -0.70
C LYS A 124 15.69 6.34 0.21
N GLU A 125 16.93 5.91 -0.04
CA GLU A 125 18.10 6.38 0.69
C GLU A 125 18.34 7.88 0.47
N GLN A 126 18.28 8.36 -0.78
CA GLN A 126 18.40 9.79 -1.09
C GLN A 126 17.33 10.66 -0.41
N ARG A 127 16.10 10.16 -0.23
CA ARG A 127 15.05 10.88 0.51
C ARG A 127 15.27 10.89 2.01
N GLN A 128 15.74 9.78 2.58
CA GLN A 128 16.06 9.70 4.01
C GLN A 128 17.23 10.61 4.38
N GLU A 129 18.17 10.80 3.45
CA GLU A 129 19.31 11.71 3.60
C GLU A 129 18.96 13.18 3.28
N GLY A 130 17.71 13.48 2.91
CA GLY A 130 17.26 14.84 2.58
C GLY A 130 17.78 15.38 1.25
N GLN A 131 18.33 14.53 0.39
CA GLN A 131 18.89 14.89 -0.92
C GLN A 131 17.84 14.84 -2.05
N GLY A 132 16.73 14.12 -1.85
CA GLY A 132 15.62 13.99 -2.81
C GLY A 132 14.58 15.12 -2.78
N LEU A 133 15.00 16.36 -2.49
CA LEU A 133 14.08 17.51 -2.48
C LEU A 133 13.57 17.74 -3.91
N ILE A 134 12.24 17.72 -4.09
CA ILE A 134 11.58 18.16 -5.33
C ILE A 134 12.21 19.51 -5.70
N LYS A 135 12.98 19.52 -6.79
CA LYS A 135 13.51 20.76 -7.36
C LYS A 135 12.31 21.47 -7.97
N PHE A 136 11.59 22.25 -7.18
CA PHE A 136 10.62 23.21 -7.68
C PHE A 136 11.37 24.13 -8.62
N ARG A 137 11.21 23.90 -9.92
CA ARG A 137 11.66 24.83 -10.93
C ARG A 137 10.74 26.04 -10.85
N GLU A 138 11.29 27.18 -10.44
CA GLU A 138 10.62 28.47 -10.58
C GLU A 138 10.08 28.59 -12.01
N GLY A 139 8.79 28.85 -12.10
CA GLY A 139 8.01 28.74 -13.32
C GLY A 139 8.65 29.46 -14.51
N ARG A 140 8.60 28.85 -15.68
CA ARG A 140 8.63 29.62 -16.92
C ARG A 140 7.33 30.43 -16.93
N GLY A 141 7.46 31.73 -16.72
CA GLY A 141 6.36 32.69 -16.79
C GLY A 141 5.57 32.55 -18.10
N CYS A 142 4.30 32.95 -18.00
CA CYS A 142 3.45 33.21 -19.15
C CYS A 142 4.09 34.19 -20.13
#